data_AF-A0A3P6DDV6-F1
#
_entry.id   AF-A0A3P6DDV6-F1
#
_cell.length_a   1.000
_cell.length_b   1.000
_cell.length_c   1.000
_cell.angle_alpha   90.00
_cell.angle_beta   90.00
_cell.angle_gamma   90.00
#
_symmetry.space_group_name_H-M   'P 1'
#
loop_
_entity.id
_entity.type
_entity.pdbx_description
1 polymer ?
#
loop_
_entity_poly.entity_id
_entity_poly.type
_entity_poly.pdbx_seq_one_letter_code
_entity_poly.pdbx_strand_id
1 'polypeptide(L)'
;MFKVAEGATALYMEQLRGIQYISDRGAQQLCIDIEYLSNVLAALSMPIPPVLATFQTCVATPRDELKDVMKSDAGSELDFPTGNLVCKMRRISFD
;
A
#
# COMPACT_ATOMS: atom_id res chain seq x y z
N MET A 1 -3.25 25.28 5.52
CA MET A 1 -3.54 25.16 4.08
C MET A 1 -3.59 23.70 3.58
N PHE A 2 -3.12 22.71 4.36
CA PHE A 2 -3.03 21.29 3.93
C PHE A 2 -4.26 20.41 4.21
N LYS A 3 -5.35 20.97 4.77
CA LYS A 3 -6.52 20.18 5.20
C LYS A 3 -7.15 19.36 4.08
N VAL A 4 -7.08 19.85 2.83
CA VAL A 4 -7.63 19.13 1.67
C VAL A 4 -6.80 17.90 1.35
N ALA A 5 -5.47 18.04 1.27
CA ALA A 5 -4.58 16.93 0.98
C ALA A 5 -4.60 15.90 2.11
N GLU A 6 -4.59 16.34 3.37
CA GLU A 6 -4.72 15.48 4.54
C GLU A 6 -6.03 14.67 4.52
N GLY A 7 -7.17 15.34 4.29
CA GLY A 7 -8.47 14.69 4.18
C GLY A 7 -8.56 13.73 3.01
N ALA A 8 -8.03 14.11 1.84
CA ALA A 8 -8.00 13.25 0.66
C ALA A 8 -7.15 12.00 0.88
N THR A 9 -5.97 12.14 1.50
CA THR A 9 -5.10 11.02 1.85
C THR A 9 -5.77 10.09 2.87
N ALA A 10 -6.45 10.63 3.88
CA ALA A 10 -7.19 9.84 4.85
C ALA A 10 -8.30 9.00 4.19
N LEU A 11 -9.11 9.64 3.33
CA LEU A 11 -10.17 8.96 2.57
C LEU A 11 -9.59 7.91 1.62
N TYR A 12 -8.50 8.21 0.91
CA TYR A 12 -7.85 7.26 0.02
C TYR A 12 -7.39 6.00 0.78
N MET A 13 -6.73 6.17 1.93
CA MET A 13 -6.33 5.04 2.78
C MET A 13 -7.52 4.22 3.29
N GLU A 14 -8.66 4.85 3.60
CA GLU A 14 -9.88 4.14 3.97
C GLU A 14 -10.42 3.29 2.81
N GLN A 15 -10.46 3.85 1.60
CA GLN A 15 -10.88 3.12 0.41
C GLN A 15 -9.96 1.95 0.08
N LEU A 16 -8.63 2.11 0.22
CA LEU A 16 -7.68 1.01 0.06
C LEU A 16 -7.98 -0.15 0.99
N ARG A 17 -8.29 0.13 2.26
CA ARG A 17 -8.63 -0.90 3.25
C ARG A 17 -9.93 -1.63 2.93
N GLY A 18 -10.84 -1.00 2.18
CA GLY A 18 -12.10 -1.58 1.75
C GLY A 18 -11.99 -2.55 0.56
N ILE A 19 -10.84 -2.64 -0.11
CA ILE A 19 -10.64 -3.55 -1.23
C ILE A 19 -10.67 -5.00 -0.71
N GLN A 20 -11.58 -5.82 -1.22
CA GLN A 20 -11.70 -7.23 -0.79
C GLN A 20 -10.79 -8.16 -1.60
N TYR A 21 -10.57 -7.85 -2.87
CA TYR A 21 -9.79 -8.66 -3.79
C TYR A 21 -9.15 -7.78 -4.86
N ILE A 22 -7.91 -8.11 -5.22
CA ILE A 22 -7.19 -7.44 -6.30
C ILE A 22 -6.50 -8.47 -7.20
N SER A 23 -6.65 -8.29 -8.51
CA SER A 23 -5.92 -9.07 -9.52
C SER A 23 -4.48 -8.56 -9.66
N ASP A 24 -3.59 -9.30 -10.33
CA ASP A 24 -2.21 -8.82 -10.52
C ASP A 24 -2.15 -7.56 -11.39
N ARG A 25 -3.00 -7.47 -12.42
CA ARG A 25 -3.16 -6.23 -13.20
C ARG A 25 -3.69 -5.09 -12.32
N GLY A 26 -4.65 -5.37 -11.45
CA GLY A 26 -5.17 -4.39 -10.50
C GLY A 26 -4.09 -3.90 -9.53
N ALA A 27 -3.22 -4.79 -9.05
CA ALA A 27 -2.11 -4.46 -8.16
C ALA A 27 -1.10 -3.53 -8.86
N GLN A 28 -0.77 -3.80 -10.13
CA GLN A 28 0.09 -2.93 -10.93
C GLN A 28 -0.52 -1.54 -11.14
N GLN A 29 -1.82 -1.47 -11.47
CA GLN A 29 -2.52 -0.20 -11.62
C GLN A 29 -2.54 0.58 -10.31
N LEU A 30 -2.89 -0.10 -9.21
CA LEU A 30 -2.92 0.50 -7.89
C LEU A 30 -1.54 1.00 -7.43
N CYS A 31 -0.46 0.30 -7.79
CA CYS A 31 0.90 0.75 -7.52
C CYS A 31 1.17 2.12 -8.14
N ILE A 32 0.77 2.32 -9.40
CA ILE A 32 0.93 3.59 -10.12
C ILE A 32 0.08 4.68 -9.49
N ASP A 33 -1.15 4.35 -9.09
CA ASP A 33 -2.05 5.30 -8.43
C ASP A 33 -1.50 5.78 -7.08
N ILE A 34 -0.93 4.86 -6.29
CA ILE A 34 -0.27 5.20 -5.01
C ILE A 34 0.98 6.04 -5.26
N GLU A 35 1.80 5.70 -6.26
CA GLU A 35 2.99 6.48 -6.63
C GLU A 35 2.60 7.92 -7.02
N TYR A 36 1.55 8.07 -7.82
CA TYR A 36 1.03 9.38 -8.20
C TYR A 36 0.61 10.20 -6.97
N LEU A 37 -0.16 9.61 -6.05
CA LEU A 37 -0.56 10.29 -4.82
C LEU A 37 0.65 10.65 -3.96
N SER A 38 1.62 9.75 -3.79
CA SER A 38 2.86 10.00 -3.05
C SER A 38 3.66 11.17 -3.63
N ASN A 39 3.74 11.28 -4.96
CA ASN A 39 4.38 12.41 -5.64
C ASN A 39 3.64 13.73 -5.41
N VAL A 40 2.29 13.72 -5.40
CA VAL A 40 1.49 14.89 -5.05
C VAL A 40 1.75 15.33 -3.61
N LEU A 41 1.80 14.39 -2.66
CA LEU A 41 2.09 14.69 -1.25
C LEU A 41 3.50 15.27 -1.08
N ALA A 42 4.49 14.68 -1.74
CA ALA A 42 5.86 15.19 -1.73
C ALA A 42 5.96 16.61 -2.30
N ALA A 43 5.28 16.90 -3.42
CA ALA A 43 5.24 18.24 -4.01
C ALA A 43 4.61 19.28 -3.07
N LEU A 44 3.67 18.86 -2.22
CA LEU A 44 3.06 19.68 -1.18
C LEU A 44 3.87 19.73 0.12
N SER A 45 5.07 19.11 0.15
CA SER A 45 5.90 18.98 1.36
C SER A 45 5.19 18.26 2.51
N MET A 46 4.29 17.33 2.19
CA MET A 46 3.60 16.48 3.16
C MET A 46 4.32 15.15 3.31
N PRO A 47 4.40 14.59 4.54
CA PRO A 47 4.97 13.27 4.74
C PRO A 47 4.09 12.22 4.07
N ILE A 48 4.72 11.22 3.46
CA ILE A 48 4.03 10.06 2.89
C ILE A 48 3.65 9.13 4.06
N PRO A 49 2.37 8.78 4.25
CA PRO A 49 1.97 7.85 5.30
C PRO A 49 2.62 6.47 5.12
N PRO A 50 3.13 5.85 6.20
CA PRO A 50 3.72 4.51 6.15
C PRO A 50 2.80 3.43 5.56
N VAL A 51 1.48 3.60 5.72
CA VAL A 51 0.46 2.73 5.13
C VAL A 51 0.52 2.75 3.61
N LEU A 52 0.68 3.93 2.98
CA LEU A 52 0.78 4.03 1.52
C LEU A 52 2.08 3.43 1.02
N ALA A 53 3.20 3.69 1.70
CA ALA A 53 4.49 3.08 1.37
C ALA A 53 4.41 1.55 1.43
N THR A 54 3.81 1.01 2.50
CA THR A 54 3.62 -0.44 2.67
C THR A 54 2.72 -1.03 1.59
N PHE A 55 1.59 -0.37 1.29
CA PHE A 55 0.72 -0.78 0.19
C PHE A 55 1.49 -0.83 -1.13
N GLN A 56 2.21 0.26 -1.47
CA GLN A 56 2.97 0.38 -2.71
C GLN A 56 3.99 -0.76 -2.84
N THR A 57 4.81 -0.99 -1.82
CA THR A 57 5.76 -2.11 -1.79
C THR A 57 5.04 -3.43 -2.02
N CYS A 58 3.99 -3.72 -1.25
CA CYS A 58 3.30 -5.01 -1.33
C CYS A 58 2.57 -5.24 -2.67
N VAL A 59 2.05 -4.20 -3.33
CA VAL A 59 1.39 -4.34 -4.64
C VAL A 59 2.38 -4.34 -5.80
N ALA A 60 3.55 -3.73 -5.62
CA ALA A 60 4.66 -3.76 -6.59
C ALA A 60 5.38 -5.12 -6.60
N THR A 61 5.51 -5.77 -5.45
CA THR A 61 6.17 -7.08 -5.35
C THR A 61 5.41 -8.14 -6.15
N PRO A 62 6.09 -9.00 -6.92
CA PRO A 62 5.48 -10.20 -7.51
C PRO A 62 4.76 -11.05 -6.46
N ARG A 63 3.67 -11.71 -6.86
CA ARG A 63 2.79 -12.44 -5.91
C ARG A 63 3.54 -13.57 -5.19
N ASP A 64 4.42 -14.24 -5.91
CA ASP A 64 5.27 -15.34 -5.47
C ASP A 64 6.35 -14.89 -4.47
N GLU A 65 6.87 -13.68 -4.61
CA GLU A 65 7.91 -13.13 -3.74
C GLU A 65 7.38 -12.41 -2.49
N LEU A 66 6.11 -11.97 -2.50
CA LEU A 66 5.53 -11.15 -1.43
C LEU A 66 5.55 -11.84 -0.06
N LYS A 67 5.43 -13.17 -0.02
CA LYS A 67 5.49 -13.94 1.22
C LYS A 67 6.88 -13.85 1.87
N ASP A 68 7.94 -13.90 1.07
CA ASP A 68 9.31 -13.86 1.55
C ASP A 68 9.70 -12.45 2.00
N VAL A 69 9.21 -11.42 1.30
CA VAL A 69 9.34 -10.01 1.73
C VAL A 69 8.67 -9.80 3.10
N MET A 70 7.42 -10.27 3.27
CA MET A 70 6.69 -10.13 4.54
C MET A 70 7.31 -10.89 5.72
N LYS A 71 8.01 -12.01 5.46
CA LYS A 71 8.73 -12.76 6.49
C LYS A 71 10.08 -12.10 6.84
N SER A 72 10.77 -11.57 5.84
CA SER A 72 12.10 -10.97 5.98
C SER A 72 12.02 -9.61 6.66
N ASP A 73 10.96 -8.85 6.40
CA ASP A 73 10.73 -7.52 6.98
C ASP A 73 9.71 -7.55 8.13
N ALA A 74 9.70 -8.63 8.93
CA ALA A 74 8.79 -8.79 10.07
C ALA A 74 9.11 -7.86 11.26
N GLY A 75 9.37 -6.56 11.01
CA GLY A 75 9.46 -5.53 12.03
C GLY A 75 10.38 -4.34 11.76
N SER A 76 10.89 -4.09 10.54
CA SER A 76 11.85 -2.99 10.33
C SER A 76 11.25 -1.77 9.63
N GLU A 77 10.59 -1.91 8.48
CA GLU A 77 10.10 -0.76 7.69
C GLU A 77 8.62 -0.85 7.27
N LEU A 78 8.10 -2.07 7.05
CA LEU A 78 6.72 -2.27 6.61
C LEU A 78 5.72 -2.31 7.79
N ASP A 79 4.57 -1.65 7.59
CA ASP A 79 3.45 -1.75 8.50
C ASP A 79 2.79 -3.14 8.38
N PHE A 80 3.12 -4.03 9.32
CA PHE A 80 2.69 -5.43 9.27
C PHE A 80 1.16 -5.63 9.13
N PRO A 81 0.28 -4.87 9.83
CA PRO A 81 -1.17 -4.95 9.61
C PRO A 81 -1.58 -4.65 8.16
N THR A 82 -0.99 -3.62 7.56
CA THR A 82 -1.22 -3.27 6.14
C THR A 82 -0.68 -4.35 5.21
N GLY A 83 0.53 -4.85 5.44
CA GLY A 83 1.13 -5.91 4.62
C GLY A 83 0.27 -7.19 4.62
N ASN A 84 -0.19 -7.62 5.79
CA ASN A 84 -1.10 -8.76 5.93
C ASN A 84 -2.44 -8.54 5.19
N LEU A 85 -2.97 -7.31 5.26
CA LEU A 85 -4.17 -6.95 4.53
C LEU A 85 -3.96 -7.08 3.01
N VAL A 86 -2.86 -6.58 2.46
CA VAL A 86 -2.54 -6.71 1.03
C VAL A 86 -2.36 -8.18 0.64
N CYS A 87 -1.70 -8.99 1.46
CA CYS A 87 -1.59 -10.44 1.22
C CYS A 87 -2.97 -11.12 1.12
N LYS A 88 -3.92 -10.76 2.00
CA LYS A 88 -5.30 -11.26 1.94
C LYS A 88 -6.01 -10.80 0.66
N MET A 89 -5.90 -9.52 0.30
CA MET A 89 -6.46 -8.97 -0.95
C MET A 89 -5.95 -9.71 -2.19
N ARG A 90 -4.68 -10.11 -2.19
CA ARG A 90 -4.00 -10.83 -3.28
C ARG A 90 -4.14 -12.35 -3.19
N ARG A 91 -4.87 -12.88 -2.20
CA ARG A 91 -5.10 -14.31 -1.96
C ARG A 91 -3.82 -15.12 -1.78
N ILE A 92 -2.86 -14.58 -1.03
CA ILE A 92 -1.63 -15.30 -0.68
C ILE A 92 -1.86 -16.06 0.62
N SER A 93 -1.64 -17.39 0.60
CA SER A 93 -1.70 -18.22 1.81
C SER A 93 -0.34 -18.28 2.51
N PHE A 94 -0.37 -18.15 3.83
CA PHE A 94 0.78 -18.37 4.70
C PHE A 94 0.82 -19.83 5.21
N ASP A 95 0.51 -20.80 4.37
CA ASP A 95 0.74 -22.23 4.69
C ASP A 95 2.22 -22.61 4.62
#